data_AF-A0A323TV62-F1
#
_entry.id   AF-A0A323TV62-F1
#
_cell.length_a   1.000
_cell.length_b   1.000
_cell.length_c   1.000
_cell.angle_alpha   90.00
_cell.angle_beta   90.00
_cell.angle_gamma   90.00
#
_symmetry.space_group_name_H-M   'P 1'
#
loop_
_entity.id
_entity.type
_entity.pdbx_description
1 polymer ?
#
loop_
_entity_poly.entity_id
_entity_poly.type
_entity_poly.pdbx_seq_one_letter_code
_entity_poly.pdbx_strand_id
1 'polypeptide(L)'
;MLFFYLLLILVGAVVAEKFVIRKYHIEKRRPFKLYKPVNKAHQWIEISFLAIFIIGLFIVGLGFQIRIEAYYSIGFISALYAFRAYMERAYEKESKRYMISTLTSGFSFLAFIVFFIYLSPQQVDVSHEAFVYSEDDSTGELIDIEITGKVRPNMFGEESITGEITIDEGEYYLSDVIISDEGNRPDAPFTEDLEEHFASFFENDGNQIGEIWASGDFTHVAGRVYGTNLESSLVFVAPASSIDEGNELIRETEEK
;
A
#
# COMPACT_ATOMS: atom_id res chain seq x y z
N MET A 1 -2.65 -3.61 12.32
CA MET A 1 -2.26 -2.45 13.18
C MET A 1 -2.91 -1.11 12.78
N LEU A 2 -3.04 -0.79 11.48
CA LEU A 2 -3.61 0.49 11.01
C LEU A 2 -4.97 0.86 11.63
N PHE A 3 -5.95 -0.07 11.60
CA PHE A 3 -7.30 0.17 12.12
C PHE A 3 -7.34 0.57 13.60
N PHE A 4 -6.40 0.08 14.41
CA PHE A 4 -6.30 0.44 15.82
C PHE A 4 -5.93 1.92 15.99
N TYR A 5 -4.94 2.41 15.24
CA TYR A 5 -4.57 3.83 15.24
C TYR A 5 -5.71 4.72 14.74
N LEU A 6 -6.42 4.30 13.69
CA LEU A 6 -7.57 5.03 13.17
C LEU A 6 -8.71 5.11 14.19
N LEU A 7 -8.96 4.03 14.93
CA LEU A 7 -9.95 4.00 16.00
C LEU A 7 -9.56 4.96 17.13
N LEU A 8 -8.30 4.99 17.55
CA LEU A 8 -7.80 5.92 18.56
C LEU A 8 -7.97 7.38 18.12
N ILE A 9 -7.63 7.69 16.87
CA ILE A 9 -7.80 9.03 16.29
C ILE A 9 -9.28 9.42 16.27
N LEU A 10 -10.18 8.52 15.86
CA LEU A 10 -11.62 8.76 15.82
C LEU A 10 -12.20 9.01 17.21
N VAL A 11 -11.86 8.17 18.18
CA VAL A 11 -12.29 8.34 19.58
C VAL A 11 -11.77 9.66 20.14
N GLY A 12 -10.50 9.96 19.92
CA GLY A 12 -9.87 11.23 20.31
C GLY A 12 -10.58 12.45 19.71
N ALA A 13 -10.92 12.39 18.42
CA ALA A 13 -11.65 13.45 17.73
C ALA A 13 -13.03 13.70 18.34
N VAL A 14 -13.81 12.64 18.58
CA VAL A 14 -15.16 12.73 19.18
C VAL A 14 -15.10 13.28 20.61
N VAL A 15 -14.12 12.84 21.41
CA VAL A 15 -13.94 13.32 22.79
C VAL A 15 -13.51 14.80 22.79
N ALA A 16 -12.53 15.17 21.97
CA ALA A 16 -12.04 16.54 21.86
C ALA A 16 -13.13 17.50 21.37
N GLU A 17 -13.92 17.10 20.37
CA GLU A 17 -15.04 17.89 19.87
C GLU A 17 -16.09 18.12 20.98
N LYS A 18 -16.52 17.04 21.66
CA LYS A 18 -17.48 17.14 22.78
C LYS A 18 -16.95 18.06 23.89
N PHE A 19 -15.65 17.96 24.19
CA PHE A 19 -15.00 18.79 25.20
C PHE A 19 -14.99 20.27 24.80
N VAL A 20 -14.59 20.60 23.56
CA VAL A 20 -14.56 21.98 23.06
C VAL A 20 -15.96 22.59 22.97
N ILE A 21 -16.95 21.84 22.48
CA ILE A 21 -18.34 22.32 22.44
C ILE A 21 -18.83 22.67 23.85
N ARG A 22 -18.59 21.81 24.84
CA ARG A 22 -19.00 22.05 26.23
C ARG A 22 -18.25 23.24 26.84
N LYS A 23 -16.92 23.31 26.68
CA LYS A 23 -16.08 24.33 27.29
C LYS A 23 -16.38 25.73 26.74
N TYR A 24 -16.62 25.84 25.44
CA TYR A 24 -16.80 27.13 24.77
C TYR A 24 -18.26 27.47 24.46
N HIS A 25 -19.21 26.64 24.90
CA HIS A 25 -20.65 26.81 24.70
C HIS A 25 -21.02 27.07 23.23
N ILE A 26 -20.38 26.32 22.32
CA ILE A 26 -20.58 26.49 20.89
C ILE A 26 -21.96 25.98 20.50
N GLU A 27 -22.75 26.79 19.79
CA GLU A 27 -24.05 26.38 19.28
C GLU A 27 -23.92 25.20 18.32
N LYS A 28 -24.46 24.04 18.74
CA LYS A 28 -24.56 22.85 17.89
C LYS A 28 -25.46 23.13 16.70
N ARG A 29 -24.91 23.02 15.48
CA ARG A 29 -25.75 22.89 14.28
C ARG A 29 -26.35 21.48 14.26
N ARG A 30 -27.56 21.34 13.70
CA ARG A 30 -28.17 20.02 13.48
C ARG A 30 -27.27 19.19 12.56
N PRO A 31 -27.04 17.90 12.85
CA PRO A 31 -26.08 17.05 12.12
C PRO A 31 -26.38 16.89 10.63
N PHE A 32 -27.63 17.13 10.19
CA PHE A 32 -28.07 16.95 8.80
C PHE A 32 -28.21 18.24 7.98
N LYS A 33 -27.85 19.42 8.53
CA LYS A 33 -27.81 20.64 7.71
C LYS A 33 -26.45 20.73 7.02
N LEU A 34 -26.45 20.73 5.68
CA LEU A 34 -25.30 21.09 4.85
C LEU A 34 -24.62 22.34 5.42
N TYR A 35 -23.29 22.31 5.45
CA TYR A 35 -22.47 23.40 5.94
C TYR A 35 -22.92 24.71 5.30
N LYS A 36 -23.29 25.71 6.12
CA LYS A 36 -23.59 27.06 5.64
C LYS A 36 -22.28 27.84 5.56
N PRO A 37 -21.79 28.18 4.36
CA PRO A 37 -20.59 28.98 4.18
C PRO A 37 -20.81 30.39 4.76
N VAL A 38 -19.73 30.98 5.25
CA VAL A 38 -19.78 32.31 5.90
C VAL A 38 -20.15 33.42 4.91
N ASN A 39 -19.67 33.31 3.67
CA ASN A 39 -20.02 34.21 2.58
C ASN A 39 -20.00 33.47 1.23
N LYS A 40 -20.47 34.12 0.16
CA LYS A 40 -20.47 33.53 -1.19
C LYS A 40 -19.06 33.26 -1.72
N ALA A 41 -18.08 34.09 -1.36
CA ALA A 41 -16.68 33.90 -1.80
C ALA A 41 -16.07 32.61 -1.22
N HIS A 42 -16.30 32.34 0.07
CA HIS A 42 -15.92 31.11 0.75
C HIS A 42 -16.49 29.89 0.03
N GLN A 43 -17.79 29.93 -0.30
CA GLN A 43 -18.43 28.85 -1.05
C GLN A 43 -17.77 28.61 -2.41
N TRP A 44 -17.54 29.67 -3.19
CA TRP A 44 -16.89 29.55 -4.48
C TRP A 44 -15.45 29.04 -4.37
N ILE A 45 -14.70 29.44 -3.35
CA ILE A 45 -13.34 28.94 -3.12
C ILE A 45 -13.35 27.46 -2.75
N GLU A 46 -14.25 27.00 -1.87
CA GLU A 46 -14.38 25.56 -1.55
C GLU A 46 -14.75 24.74 -2.80
N ILE A 47 -15.69 25.22 -3.61
CA ILE A 47 -16.08 24.57 -4.87
C ILE A 47 -14.90 24.51 -5.84
N SER A 48 -14.16 25.60 -5.99
CA SER A 48 -12.97 25.65 -6.85
C SER A 48 -11.86 24.70 -6.35
N PHE A 49 -11.61 24.64 -5.04
CA PHE A 49 -10.65 23.70 -4.46
C PHE A 49 -11.05 22.25 -4.73
N LEU A 50 -12.33 21.92 -4.56
CA LEU A 50 -12.84 20.58 -4.85
C LEU A 50 -12.73 20.24 -6.33
N ALA A 51 -13.08 21.18 -7.21
CA ALA A 51 -12.96 20.99 -8.66
C ALA A 51 -11.50 20.75 -9.08
N ILE A 52 -10.56 21.56 -8.58
CA ILE A 52 -9.12 21.40 -8.85
C ILE A 52 -8.63 20.05 -8.34
N PHE A 53 -9.04 19.65 -7.15
CA PHE A 53 -8.66 18.35 -6.58
C PHE A 53 -9.16 17.18 -7.45
N ILE A 54 -10.44 17.19 -7.83
CA ILE A 54 -11.02 16.15 -8.71
C ILE A 54 -10.33 16.11 -10.08
N ILE A 55 -10.08 17.28 -10.68
CA ILE A 55 -9.34 17.36 -11.96
C ILE A 55 -7.93 16.80 -11.79
N GLY A 56 -7.24 17.14 -10.69
CA GLY A 56 -5.92 16.60 -10.38
C GLY A 56 -5.93 15.07 -10.25
N LEU A 57 -6.91 14.51 -9.53
CA LEU A 57 -7.09 13.05 -9.44
C LEU A 57 -7.32 12.43 -10.83
N PHE A 58 -8.12 13.05 -11.68
CA PHE A 58 -8.40 12.54 -13.02
C PHE A 58 -7.14 12.57 -13.91
N ILE A 59 -6.37 13.66 -13.88
CA ILE A 59 -5.13 13.80 -14.64
C ILE A 59 -4.08 12.78 -14.16
N VAL A 60 -3.90 12.63 -12.84
CA VAL A 60 -2.92 11.70 -12.27
C VAL A 60 -3.31 10.25 -12.52
N GLY A 61 -4.56 9.89 -12.24
CA GLY A 61 -5.05 8.52 -12.37
C GLY A 61 -5.14 8.03 -13.81
N LEU A 62 -5.72 8.83 -14.72
CA LEU A 62 -5.92 8.40 -16.11
C LEU A 62 -4.76 8.79 -17.03
N GLY A 63 -4.14 9.94 -16.79
CA GLY A 63 -3.08 10.46 -17.67
C GLY A 63 -1.74 9.77 -17.46
N PHE A 64 -1.38 9.49 -16.21
CA PHE A 64 -0.08 8.92 -15.86
C PHE A 64 -0.15 7.48 -15.36
N GLN A 65 -1.36 6.89 -15.30
CA GLN A 65 -1.60 5.55 -14.73
C GLN A 65 -1.03 5.41 -13.30
N ILE A 66 -0.89 6.53 -12.59
CA ILE A 66 -0.40 6.55 -11.21
C ILE A 66 -1.56 6.14 -10.30
N ARG A 67 -1.33 5.10 -9.50
CA ARG A 67 -2.27 4.67 -8.48
C ARG A 67 -2.55 5.81 -7.50
N ILE A 68 -3.82 6.17 -7.36
CA ILE A 68 -4.24 7.23 -6.44
C ILE A 68 -4.38 6.63 -5.05
N GLU A 69 -3.45 6.98 -4.17
CA GLU A 69 -3.48 6.52 -2.79
C GLU A 69 -4.51 7.29 -1.95
N ALA A 70 -5.16 6.58 -1.03
CA ALA A 70 -6.23 7.15 -0.22
C ALA A 70 -5.79 8.30 0.69
N TYR A 71 -4.51 8.34 1.08
CA TYR A 71 -3.98 9.43 1.89
C TYR A 71 -4.09 10.79 1.19
N TYR A 72 -4.07 10.87 -0.16
CA TYR A 72 -4.27 12.13 -0.87
C TYR A 72 -5.63 12.77 -0.56
N SER A 73 -6.69 11.97 -0.53
CA SER A 73 -8.05 12.41 -0.19
C SER A 73 -8.15 12.87 1.27
N ILE A 74 -7.50 12.17 2.19
CA ILE A 74 -7.47 12.54 3.61
C ILE A 74 -6.70 13.85 3.82
N GLY A 75 -5.56 14.01 3.14
CA GLY A 75 -4.78 15.23 3.12
C GLY A 75 -5.58 16.41 2.57
N PHE A 76 -6.32 16.22 1.48
CA PHE A 76 -7.22 17.23 0.93
C PHE A 76 -8.32 17.64 1.92
N ILE A 77 -8.97 16.66 2.58
CA ILE A 77 -9.98 16.94 3.62
C ILE A 77 -9.37 17.79 4.74
N SER A 78 -8.15 17.44 5.19
CA SER A 78 -7.44 18.21 6.21
C SER A 78 -7.21 19.67 5.79
N ALA A 79 -6.72 19.89 4.57
CA ALA A 79 -6.50 21.22 4.01
C ALA A 79 -7.81 22.02 3.86
N LEU A 80 -8.89 21.36 3.42
CA LEU A 80 -10.21 21.98 3.30
C LEU A 80 -10.73 22.46 4.67
N TYR A 81 -10.62 21.63 5.71
CA TYR A 81 -11.00 22.04 7.07
C TYR A 81 -10.08 23.12 7.65
N ALA A 82 -8.79 23.12 7.30
CA ALA A 82 -7.87 24.19 7.69
C ALA A 82 -8.30 25.54 7.09
N PHE A 83 -8.60 25.54 5.78
CA PHE A 83 -9.11 26.71 5.09
C PHE A 83 -10.44 27.19 5.68
N ARG A 84 -11.37 26.26 5.96
CA ARG A 84 -12.65 26.58 6.61
C ARG A 84 -12.44 27.22 7.98
N ALA A 85 -11.54 26.68 8.79
CA ALA A 85 -11.20 27.25 10.09
C ALA A 85 -10.64 28.67 9.96
N TYR A 86 -9.78 28.91 8.96
CA TYR A 86 -9.24 30.23 8.67
C TYR A 86 -10.37 31.23 8.32
N MET A 87 -11.27 30.85 7.41
CA MET A 87 -12.41 31.69 7.01
C MET A 87 -13.37 31.96 8.18
N GLU A 88 -13.70 30.94 8.98
CA GLU A 88 -14.55 31.10 10.15
C GLU A 88 -13.91 32.01 11.20
N ARG A 89 -12.58 31.94 11.39
CA ARG A 89 -11.86 32.81 12.30
C ARG A 89 -11.83 34.25 11.81
N ALA A 90 -11.72 34.46 10.50
CA ALA A 90 -11.66 35.78 9.90
C ALA A 90 -13.03 36.50 9.88
N TYR A 91 -14.11 35.78 9.58
CA TYR A 91 -15.42 36.37 9.33
C TYR A 91 -16.48 36.11 10.44
N GLU A 92 -16.37 35.03 11.21
CA GLU A 92 -17.34 34.61 12.25
C GLU A 92 -16.65 34.31 13.60
N LYS A 93 -15.66 35.13 13.99
CA LYS A 93 -14.81 34.90 15.18
C LYS A 93 -15.59 34.69 16.47
N GLU A 94 -16.70 35.41 16.65
CA GLU A 94 -17.53 35.34 17.87
C GLU A 94 -18.20 33.98 18.07
N SER A 95 -18.52 33.30 16.97
CA SER A 95 -19.15 31.96 17.02
C SER A 95 -18.22 30.88 17.57
N LYS A 96 -16.90 31.14 17.58
CA LYS A 96 -15.83 30.19 17.93
C LYS A 96 -15.85 28.89 17.14
N ARG A 97 -16.63 28.79 16.06
CA ARG A 97 -16.75 27.58 15.23
C ARG A 97 -15.45 27.17 14.58
N TYR A 98 -14.59 28.14 14.29
CA TYR A 98 -13.24 27.89 13.80
C TYR A 98 -12.48 26.89 14.69
N MET A 99 -12.77 26.81 15.99
CA MET A 99 -12.15 25.83 16.88
C MET A 99 -12.49 24.39 16.52
N ILE A 100 -13.75 24.12 16.14
CA ILE A 100 -14.18 22.79 15.71
C ILE A 100 -13.53 22.46 14.37
N SER A 101 -13.58 23.39 13.41
CA SER A 101 -12.95 23.21 12.09
C SER A 101 -11.43 23.01 12.21
N THR A 102 -10.75 23.72 13.12
CA THR A 102 -9.32 23.50 13.42
C THR A 102 -9.08 22.14 14.02
N LEU A 103 -9.91 21.68 14.97
CA LEU A 103 -9.78 20.34 15.53
C LEU A 103 -9.97 19.27 14.45
N THR A 104 -11.01 19.38 13.62
CA THR A 104 -11.26 18.44 12.53
C THR A 104 -10.08 18.40 11.56
N SER A 105 -9.55 19.57 11.16
CA SER A 105 -8.33 19.64 10.35
C SER A 105 -7.15 18.94 11.02
N GLY A 106 -6.91 19.19 12.31
CA GLY A 106 -5.83 18.56 13.06
C GLY A 106 -5.95 17.04 13.11
N PHE A 107 -7.12 16.50 13.43
CA PHE A 107 -7.33 15.04 13.46
C PHE A 107 -7.28 14.41 12.07
N SER A 108 -7.81 15.07 11.03
CA SER A 108 -7.66 14.63 9.65
C SER A 108 -6.20 14.66 9.20
N PHE A 109 -5.41 15.64 9.64
CA PHE A 109 -3.97 15.69 9.38
C PHE A 109 -3.20 14.56 10.06
N LEU A 110 -3.55 14.24 11.31
CA LEU A 110 -2.99 13.07 12.00
C LEU A 110 -3.34 11.76 11.28
N ALA A 111 -4.60 11.61 10.84
CA ALA A 111 -4.99 10.46 10.03
C ALA A 111 -4.20 10.40 8.71
N PHE A 112 -4.02 11.54 8.04
CA PHE A 112 -3.18 11.64 6.85
C PHE A 112 -1.75 11.13 7.11
N ILE A 113 -1.11 11.57 8.20
CA ILE A 113 0.24 11.10 8.55
C ILE A 113 0.27 9.59 8.79
N VAL A 114 -0.70 9.05 9.54
CA VAL A 114 -0.79 7.60 9.80
C VAL A 114 -0.93 6.82 8.50
N PHE A 115 -1.83 7.22 7.61
CA PHE A 115 -1.99 6.58 6.31
C PHE A 115 -0.76 6.76 5.42
N PHE A 116 -0.14 7.94 5.42
CA PHE A 116 1.05 8.21 4.63
C PHE A 116 2.21 7.31 5.05
N ILE A 117 2.46 7.17 6.36
CA ILE A 117 3.52 6.27 6.87
C ILE A 117 3.18 4.82 6.56
N TYR A 118 1.93 4.40 6.80
CA TYR A 118 1.52 3.01 6.61
C TYR A 118 1.58 2.60 5.14
N LEU A 119 1.12 3.45 4.22
CA LEU A 119 1.09 3.18 2.78
C LEU A 119 2.38 3.61 2.06
N SER A 120 3.41 4.06 2.79
CA SER A 120 4.67 4.44 2.17
C SER A 120 5.40 3.20 1.65
N PRO A 121 5.93 3.24 0.42
CA PRO A 121 6.72 2.14 -0.11
C PRO A 121 7.97 1.91 0.74
N GLN A 122 8.20 0.67 1.15
CA GLN A 122 9.42 0.24 1.81
C GLN A 122 10.41 -0.24 0.76
N GLN A 123 11.66 0.19 0.84
CA GLN A 123 12.70 -0.31 -0.06
C GLN A 123 13.14 -1.70 0.40
N VAL A 124 13.29 -2.60 -0.56
CA VAL A 124 13.84 -3.93 -0.37
C VAL A 124 15.13 -4.01 -1.18
N ASP A 125 16.16 -4.54 -0.54
CA ASP A 125 17.49 -4.76 -1.09
C ASP A 125 18.06 -5.94 -0.31
N VAL A 126 17.86 -7.13 -0.86
CA VAL A 126 18.22 -8.40 -0.22
C VAL A 126 18.96 -9.28 -1.22
N SER A 127 19.97 -9.99 -0.72
CA SER A 127 20.78 -10.90 -1.51
C SER A 127 20.86 -12.23 -0.79
N HIS A 128 20.58 -13.30 -1.52
CA HIS A 128 20.54 -14.67 -1.00
C HIS A 128 21.31 -15.61 -1.92
N GLU A 129 22.03 -16.56 -1.35
CA GLU A 129 22.51 -17.74 -2.06
C GLU A 129 21.32 -18.71 -2.19
N ALA A 130 20.88 -18.95 -3.42
CA ALA A 130 19.75 -19.78 -3.75
C ALA A 130 20.21 -21.08 -4.42
N PHE A 131 19.55 -22.19 -4.09
CA PHE A 131 19.75 -23.44 -4.78
C PHE A 131 18.79 -23.53 -5.96
N VAL A 132 19.32 -23.76 -7.16
CA VAL A 132 18.54 -23.84 -8.40
C VAL A 132 18.65 -25.21 -9.02
N TYR A 133 17.52 -25.74 -9.43
CA TYR A 133 17.42 -27.05 -10.06
C TYR A 133 16.29 -27.08 -11.09
N SER A 134 16.42 -27.99 -12.04
CA SER A 134 15.35 -28.33 -12.97
C SER A 134 14.42 -29.37 -12.32
N GLU A 135 13.10 -29.26 -12.51
CA GLU A 135 12.16 -30.26 -11.97
C GLU A 135 12.42 -31.69 -12.48
N ASP A 136 13.01 -31.82 -13.67
CA ASP A 136 13.30 -33.10 -14.31
C ASP A 136 14.73 -33.62 -14.03
N ASP A 137 15.60 -32.79 -13.44
CA ASP A 137 16.98 -33.15 -13.14
C ASP A 137 17.24 -33.27 -11.64
N SER A 138 18.05 -34.26 -11.29
CA SER A 138 18.55 -34.48 -9.93
C SER A 138 19.77 -33.63 -9.60
N THR A 139 20.23 -32.80 -10.53
CA THR A 139 21.35 -31.89 -10.32
C THR A 139 20.87 -30.46 -10.17
N GLY A 140 21.56 -29.72 -9.30
CA GLY A 140 21.32 -28.31 -9.07
C GLY A 140 22.61 -27.62 -8.66
N GLU A 141 22.59 -26.30 -8.69
CA GLU A 141 23.72 -25.46 -8.38
C GLU A 141 23.32 -24.29 -7.49
N LEU A 142 24.30 -23.73 -6.78
CA LEU A 142 24.12 -22.53 -5.97
C LEU A 142 24.37 -21.32 -6.85
N ILE A 143 23.45 -20.37 -6.83
CA ILE A 143 23.57 -19.08 -7.50
C ILE A 143 23.21 -17.95 -6.54
N ASP A 144 23.75 -16.77 -6.77
CA ASP A 144 23.34 -15.58 -6.05
C ASP A 144 22.08 -14.99 -6.70
N ILE A 145 21.09 -14.68 -5.85
CA ILE A 145 19.88 -13.95 -6.22
C ILE A 145 19.88 -12.63 -5.45
N GLU A 146 19.69 -11.53 -6.18
CA GLU A 146 19.54 -10.19 -5.63
C GLU A 146 18.15 -9.67 -5.95
N ILE A 147 17.40 -9.26 -4.92
CA ILE A 147 16.06 -8.68 -5.07
C ILE A 147 16.13 -7.23 -4.60
N THR A 148 15.91 -6.31 -5.54
CA THR A 148 15.85 -4.88 -5.25
C THR A 148 14.49 -4.34 -5.65
N GLY A 149 13.87 -3.51 -4.81
CA GLY A 149 12.52 -3.07 -5.13
C GLY A 149 11.84 -2.24 -4.06
N LYS A 150 10.53 -2.15 -4.21
CA LYS A 150 9.63 -1.45 -3.30
C LYS A 150 8.44 -2.33 -2.98
N VAL A 151 8.29 -2.63 -1.69
CA VAL A 151 7.08 -3.22 -1.13
C VAL A 151 6.09 -2.11 -0.83
N ARG A 152 4.85 -2.27 -1.28
CA ARG A 152 3.77 -1.30 -1.12
C ARG A 152 2.59 -1.98 -0.43
N PRO A 153 2.34 -1.69 0.85
CA PRO A 153 1.12 -2.13 1.49
C PRO A 153 -0.09 -1.40 0.89
N ASN A 154 -1.21 -2.11 0.77
CA ASN A 154 -2.49 -1.56 0.38
C ASN A 154 -3.36 -1.25 1.60
N MET A 155 -4.55 -0.68 1.38
CA MET A 155 -5.47 -0.31 2.46
C MET A 155 -6.07 -1.49 3.22
N PHE A 156 -6.04 -2.68 2.62
CA PHE A 156 -6.59 -3.92 3.18
C PHE A 156 -5.51 -4.77 3.87
N GLY A 157 -4.25 -4.35 3.79
CA GLY A 157 -3.12 -5.05 4.39
C GLY A 157 -2.42 -6.04 3.47
N GLU A 158 -2.85 -6.16 2.21
CA GLU A 158 -2.09 -6.92 1.22
C GLU A 158 -0.91 -6.06 0.77
N GLU A 159 0.24 -6.69 0.56
CA GLU A 159 1.45 -6.02 0.14
C GLU A 159 1.73 -6.35 -1.32
N SER A 160 2.22 -5.36 -2.05
CA SER A 160 2.65 -5.52 -3.42
C SER A 160 4.14 -5.30 -3.59
N ILE A 161 4.78 -6.04 -4.49
CA ILE A 161 6.19 -5.86 -4.85
C ILE A 161 6.31 -5.28 -6.24
N THR A 162 7.14 -4.26 -6.35
CA THR A 162 7.59 -3.73 -7.65
C THR A 162 9.09 -3.52 -7.59
N GLY A 163 9.84 -4.08 -8.54
CA GLY A 163 11.29 -4.07 -8.45
C GLY A 163 11.98 -4.79 -9.58
N GLU A 164 13.21 -5.18 -9.30
CA GLU A 164 14.11 -5.94 -10.15
C GLU A 164 14.64 -7.12 -9.33
N ILE A 165 14.84 -8.23 -10.02
CA ILE A 165 15.50 -9.40 -9.47
C ILE A 165 16.60 -9.80 -10.43
N THR A 166 17.79 -9.97 -9.88
CA THR A 166 18.95 -10.47 -10.58
C THR A 166 19.15 -11.92 -10.17
N ILE A 167 19.20 -12.81 -11.15
CA ILE A 167 19.47 -14.24 -10.96
C ILE A 167 20.72 -14.53 -11.77
N ASP A 168 21.85 -14.78 -11.10
CA ASP A 168 23.18 -14.87 -11.73
C ASP A 168 23.53 -13.59 -12.53
N GLU A 169 23.72 -13.66 -13.87
CA GLU A 169 23.95 -12.50 -14.73
C GLU A 169 22.66 -11.94 -15.38
N GLY A 170 21.50 -12.54 -15.12
CA GLY A 170 20.23 -12.17 -15.72
C GLY A 170 19.43 -11.15 -14.88
N GLU A 171 19.00 -10.05 -15.50
CA GLU A 171 18.13 -9.04 -14.88
C GLU A 171 16.67 -9.24 -15.31
N TYR A 172 15.76 -9.27 -14.34
CA TYR A 172 14.33 -9.47 -14.57
C TYR A 172 13.49 -8.43 -13.83
N TYR A 173 12.36 -8.04 -14.42
CA TYR A 173 11.45 -7.10 -13.78
C TYR A 173 10.41 -7.82 -12.93
N LEU A 174 10.29 -7.39 -11.67
CA LEU A 174 9.21 -7.76 -10.77
C LEU A 174 8.07 -6.78 -10.92
N SER A 175 6.96 -7.27 -11.47
CA SER A 175 5.70 -6.53 -11.48
C SER A 175 4.65 -7.27 -10.66
N ASP A 176 3.88 -6.49 -9.92
CA ASP A 176 2.68 -6.96 -9.24
C ASP A 176 1.82 -7.82 -10.15
N VAL A 177 1.47 -8.99 -9.66
CA VAL A 177 0.23 -9.64 -10.04
C VAL A 177 -0.80 -9.28 -9.00
N ILE A 178 -1.79 -8.47 -9.39
CA ILE A 178 -3.03 -8.35 -8.63
C ILE A 178 -3.67 -9.74 -8.69
N ILE A 179 -3.51 -10.53 -7.63
CA ILE A 179 -4.24 -11.79 -7.48
C ILE A 179 -5.72 -11.42 -7.35
N SER A 180 -6.46 -11.49 -8.46
CA SER A 180 -7.91 -11.35 -8.41
C SER A 180 -8.45 -12.57 -7.67
N ASP A 181 -8.99 -12.35 -6.48
CA ASP A 181 -9.65 -13.36 -5.69
C ASP A 181 -10.72 -14.08 -6.54
N GLU A 182 -10.75 -15.41 -6.41
CA GLU A 182 -11.66 -16.37 -7.07
C GLU A 182 -11.29 -16.81 -8.50
N GLY A 183 -10.38 -17.79 -8.65
CA GLY A 183 -10.50 -18.70 -9.80
C GLY A 183 -9.38 -19.70 -10.07
N ASN A 184 -8.11 -19.35 -9.87
CA ASN A 184 -6.96 -20.22 -10.14
C ASN A 184 -5.73 -19.61 -9.47
N ARG A 185 -5.52 -19.89 -8.18
CA ARG A 185 -4.16 -19.78 -7.65
C ARG A 185 -3.37 -20.93 -8.27
N PRO A 186 -2.23 -20.70 -8.95
CA PRO A 186 -1.26 -21.77 -9.10
C PRO A 186 -0.93 -22.27 -7.68
N ASP A 187 -0.66 -23.57 -7.53
CA ASP A 187 -0.29 -24.18 -6.25
C ASP A 187 0.98 -23.49 -5.73
N ALA A 188 0.79 -22.40 -5.00
CA ALA A 188 1.84 -21.58 -4.42
C ALA A 188 2.38 -22.35 -3.23
N PRO A 189 3.71 -22.49 -3.07
CA PRO A 189 4.26 -23.23 -1.95
C PRO A 189 4.01 -22.62 -0.59
N PHE A 190 3.36 -21.45 -0.50
CA PHE A 190 3.18 -20.66 0.71
C PHE A 190 1.68 -20.41 0.84
N THR A 191 1.01 -21.03 1.82
CA THR A 191 -0.46 -20.97 1.88
C THR A 191 -1.08 -20.53 3.19
N GLU A 192 -0.62 -20.99 4.35
CA GLU A 192 -1.30 -20.75 5.64
C GLU A 192 -1.17 -19.36 6.32
N ASP A 193 0.07 -18.90 6.53
CA ASP A 193 0.38 -18.18 7.79
C ASP A 193 1.51 -17.12 7.72
N LEU A 194 2.08 -16.85 6.55
CA LEU A 194 3.11 -15.81 6.39
C LEU A 194 2.50 -14.56 5.72
N GLU A 195 2.92 -13.36 6.15
CA GLU A 195 2.71 -12.15 5.34
C GLU A 195 3.52 -12.35 4.06
N GLU A 196 2.88 -12.84 2.99
CA GLU A 196 3.55 -13.33 1.79
C GLU A 196 3.57 -12.29 0.67
N HIS A 197 4.68 -12.26 -0.04
CA HIS A 197 4.80 -11.52 -1.29
C HIS A 197 4.78 -12.48 -2.47
N PHE A 198 3.85 -12.25 -3.40
CA PHE A 198 3.79 -12.94 -4.68
C PHE A 198 4.02 -11.95 -5.80
N ALA A 199 4.93 -12.26 -6.73
CA ALA A 199 5.11 -11.47 -7.94
C ALA A 199 5.40 -12.36 -9.14
N SER A 200 5.10 -11.84 -10.33
CA SER A 200 5.51 -12.49 -11.58
C SER A 200 6.75 -11.83 -12.17
N PHE A 201 7.58 -12.67 -12.79
CA PHE A 201 8.74 -12.24 -13.56
C PHE A 201 8.31 -11.91 -14.97
N PHE A 202 8.80 -10.80 -15.49
CA PHE A 202 8.62 -10.41 -16.87
C PHE A 202 9.98 -10.19 -17.54
N GLU A 203 10.13 -10.68 -18.77
CA GLU A 203 11.21 -10.26 -19.66
C GLU A 203 11.00 -8.81 -20.13
N ASN A 204 12.05 -8.21 -20.68
CA ASN A 204 12.02 -6.85 -21.23
C ASN A 204 10.95 -6.62 -22.31
N ASP A 205 10.48 -7.70 -22.95
CA ASP A 205 9.42 -7.64 -23.96
C ASP A 205 8.00 -7.78 -23.38
N GLY A 206 7.88 -7.95 -22.06
CA GLY A 206 6.62 -8.08 -21.32
C GLY A 206 6.07 -9.50 -21.25
N ASN A 207 6.80 -10.52 -21.71
CA ASN A 207 6.40 -11.90 -21.52
C ASN A 207 6.60 -12.33 -20.07
N GLN A 208 5.56 -12.89 -19.47
CA GLN A 208 5.68 -13.52 -18.16
C GLN A 208 6.52 -14.80 -18.28
N ILE A 209 7.62 -14.85 -17.55
CA ILE A 209 8.58 -15.97 -17.60
C ILE A 209 8.73 -16.66 -16.24
N GLY A 210 7.82 -16.42 -15.30
CA GLY A 210 7.87 -17.09 -14.02
C GLY A 210 7.13 -16.38 -12.90
N GLU A 211 7.36 -16.86 -11.70
CA GLU A 211 6.76 -16.40 -10.45
C GLU A 211 7.72 -16.55 -9.27
N ILE A 212 7.61 -15.63 -8.32
CA ILE A 212 8.37 -15.58 -7.08
C ILE A 212 7.40 -15.50 -5.90
N TRP A 213 7.78 -16.20 -4.85
CA TRP A 213 7.18 -16.15 -3.55
C TRP A 213 8.26 -15.77 -2.54
N ALA A 214 7.97 -14.83 -1.65
CA ALA A 214 8.89 -14.46 -0.59
C ALA A 214 8.13 -14.29 0.73
N SER A 215 8.80 -14.59 1.84
CA SER A 215 8.33 -14.20 3.17
C SER A 215 8.29 -12.68 3.29
N GLY A 216 7.49 -12.14 4.22
CA GLY A 216 7.30 -10.70 4.39
C GLY A 216 8.60 -9.92 4.67
N ASP A 217 9.56 -10.58 5.28
CA ASP A 217 10.91 -10.08 5.57
C ASP A 217 11.97 -10.51 4.54
N PHE A 218 11.55 -11.21 3.48
CA PHE A 218 12.37 -11.77 2.41
C PHE A 218 13.46 -12.75 2.89
N THR A 219 13.39 -13.22 4.13
CA THR A 219 14.37 -14.20 4.63
C THR A 219 14.27 -15.52 3.88
N HIS A 220 13.09 -15.85 3.36
CA HIS A 220 12.84 -17.03 2.54
C HIS A 220 12.27 -16.58 1.20
N VAL A 221 12.81 -17.13 0.11
CA VAL A 221 12.38 -16.86 -1.24
C VAL A 221 12.33 -18.17 -2.01
N ALA A 222 11.28 -18.39 -2.78
CA ALA A 222 11.27 -19.43 -3.80
C ALA A 222 10.68 -18.88 -5.08
N GLY A 223 10.92 -19.54 -6.19
CA GLY A 223 10.24 -19.20 -7.42
C GLY A 223 10.44 -20.23 -8.51
N ARG A 224 9.69 -20.02 -9.59
CA ARG A 224 9.75 -20.83 -10.80
C ARG A 224 9.96 -19.94 -12.00
N VAL A 225 10.86 -20.35 -12.89
CA VAL A 225 11.11 -19.71 -14.18
C VAL A 225 10.60 -20.62 -15.29
N TYR A 226 9.63 -20.09 -16.06
CA TYR A 226 9.03 -20.68 -17.25
C TYR A 226 9.75 -20.11 -18.49
N GLY A 227 10.79 -20.78 -18.97
CA GLY A 227 11.48 -20.37 -20.18
C GLY A 227 10.79 -20.89 -21.44
N THR A 228 10.66 -20.07 -22.49
CA THR A 228 10.16 -20.51 -23.81
C THR A 228 11.09 -21.51 -24.50
N ASN A 229 12.35 -21.56 -24.09
CA ASN A 229 13.39 -22.46 -24.61
C ASN A 229 13.88 -23.49 -23.58
N LEU A 230 13.27 -23.54 -22.39
CA LEU A 230 13.62 -24.54 -21.39
C LEU A 230 12.76 -25.79 -21.62
N GLU A 231 13.37 -26.97 -21.55
CA GLU A 231 12.62 -28.24 -21.63
C GLU A 231 11.73 -28.45 -20.39
N SER A 232 12.07 -27.80 -19.27
CA SER A 232 11.39 -27.90 -17.98
C SER A 232 11.52 -26.59 -17.17
N SER A 233 10.66 -26.39 -16.18
CA SER A 233 10.75 -25.25 -15.26
C SER A 233 12.03 -25.33 -14.42
N LEU A 234 12.65 -24.17 -14.20
CA LEU A 234 13.70 -24.01 -13.20
C LEU A 234 13.05 -23.56 -11.89
N VAL A 235 13.39 -24.24 -10.81
CA VAL A 235 12.99 -23.90 -9.45
C VAL A 235 14.19 -23.32 -8.73
N PHE A 236 14.00 -22.21 -8.02
CA PHE A 236 15.01 -21.69 -7.10
C PHE A 236 14.41 -21.55 -5.70
N VAL A 237 15.22 -21.84 -4.68
CA VAL A 237 14.82 -21.73 -3.27
C VAL A 237 15.97 -21.16 -2.46
N ALA A 238 15.66 -20.21 -1.57
CA ALA A 238 16.60 -19.57 -0.66
C ALA A 238 15.97 -19.41 0.74
N PRO A 239 16.74 -19.63 1.82
CA PRO A 239 18.06 -20.24 1.81
C PRO A 239 17.92 -21.75 1.59
N ALA A 240 18.68 -22.34 0.67
CA ALA A 240 18.76 -23.79 0.52
C ALA A 240 20.15 -24.20 0.02
N SER A 241 20.62 -25.37 0.42
CA SER A 241 21.91 -25.95 0.02
C SER A 241 21.77 -27.22 -0.82
N SER A 242 20.55 -27.74 -0.96
CA SER A 242 20.26 -28.98 -1.69
C SER A 242 18.81 -29.03 -2.17
N ILE A 243 18.52 -29.93 -3.12
CA ILE A 243 17.15 -30.22 -3.60
C ILE A 243 16.24 -30.67 -2.45
N ASP A 244 16.73 -31.54 -1.56
CA ASP A 244 15.93 -32.06 -0.45
C ASP A 244 15.52 -30.94 0.51
N GLU A 245 16.46 -30.03 0.83
CA GLU A 245 16.19 -28.86 1.68
C GLU A 245 15.24 -27.87 0.99
N GLY A 246 15.44 -27.62 -0.31
CA GLY A 246 14.53 -26.77 -1.10
C GLY A 246 13.11 -27.32 -1.15
N ASN A 247 12.96 -28.62 -1.39
CA ASN A 247 11.66 -29.29 -1.40
C ASN A 247 11.03 -29.34 0.00
N GLU A 248 11.83 -29.50 1.06
CA GLU A 248 11.34 -29.44 2.44
C GLU A 248 10.80 -28.05 2.76
N LEU A 249 11.50 -26.98 2.37
CA LEU A 249 11.05 -25.59 2.54
C LEU A 249 9.75 -25.32 1.77
N ILE A 250 9.65 -25.78 0.52
CA ILE A 250 8.42 -25.70 -0.27
C ILE A 250 7.29 -26.44 0.45
N ARG A 251 7.51 -27.69 0.87
CA ARG A 251 6.49 -28.52 1.53
C ARG A 251 6.04 -28.00 2.89
N GLU A 252 6.99 -27.56 3.73
CA GLU A 252 6.68 -26.95 5.04
C GLU A 252 5.79 -25.73 4.92
N THR A 253 5.79 -25.13 3.74
CA THR A 253 5.10 -23.89 3.49
C THR A 253 3.74 -24.14 2.81
N GLU A 254 3.59 -25.27 2.08
CA GLU A 254 2.32 -25.79 1.56
C GLU A 254 1.45 -26.44 2.65
N GLU A 255 2.07 -27.04 3.67
CA GLU A 255 1.37 -27.75 4.76
C GLU A 255 0.90 -26.84 5.91
N LYS A 256 1.43 -25.61 5.96
CA LYS A 256 0.99 -24.61 6.94
C LYS A 256 -0.25 -23.93 6.48
#